data_AF-A0A9X8G6W4-F1
#
_entry.id   AF-A0A9X8G6W4-F1
#
_cell.length_a   1.000
_cell.length_b   1.000
_cell.length_c   1.000
_cell.angle_alpha   90.00
_cell.angle_beta   90.00
_cell.angle_gamma   90.00
#
_symmetry.space_group_name_H-M   'P 1'
#
loop_
_entity.id
_entity.type
_entity.pdbx_description
1 polymer ?
#
loop_
_entity_poly.entity_id
_entity_poly.type
_entity_poly.pdbx_seq_one_letter_code
_entity_poly.pdbx_strand_id
1 'polypeptide(L)' 'MSRKDNCLDNAPMESFFGHMKDELDYKYPQIFESLELNIKDYKYNRYQWTLKNG' A
#
# COMPACT_ATOMS: atom_id res chain seq x y z
N MET A 1 5.54 -5.27 -18.18
CA MET A 1 4.37 -4.80 -18.94
C MET A 1 3.46 -5.99 -19.23
N SER A 2 2.53 -6.29 -18.32
CA SER A 2 1.51 -7.30 -18.59
C SER A 2 0.42 -6.68 -19.46
N ARG A 3 0.17 -7.40 -20.54
CA ARG A 3 -0.75 -7.08 -21.61
C ARG A 3 -2.18 -7.11 -21.06
N LYS A 4 -3.01 -6.22 -21.63
CA LYS A 4 -4.47 -6.29 -21.68
C LYS A 4 -5.18 -5.59 -20.52
N ASP A 5 -5.44 -4.30 -20.76
CA ASP A 5 -6.67 -3.57 -20.46
C ASP A 5 -7.73 -4.37 -19.68
N ASN A 6 -7.52 -4.50 -18.37
CA ASN A 6 -8.52 -4.86 -17.39
C ASN A 6 -8.33 -3.90 -16.20
N CYS A 7 -8.25 -2.61 -16.53
CA CYS A 7 -7.71 -1.58 -15.65
C CYS A 7 -8.73 -0.98 -14.68
N LEU A 8 -10.01 -1.37 -14.74
CA LEU A 8 -11.01 -0.87 -13.79
C LEU A 8 -10.97 -1.61 -12.44
N ASP A 9 -10.61 -2.90 -12.43
CA ASP A 9 -10.54 -3.69 -11.18
C ASP A 9 -9.20 -3.53 -10.47
N ASN A 10 -8.12 -3.30 -11.23
CA ASN A 10 -6.76 -3.19 -10.69
C ASN A 10 -6.38 -1.77 -10.25
N ALA A 11 -7.10 -0.73 -10.71
CA ALA A 11 -6.86 0.66 -10.35
C ALA A 11 -6.79 0.94 -8.83
N PRO A 12 -7.73 0.46 -7.98
CA PRO A 12 -7.64 0.68 -6.54
C PRO A 12 -6.43 -0.03 -5.91
N MET A 13 -6.07 -1.21 -6.42
CA MET A 13 -4.93 -1.98 -5.92
C MET A 13 -3.59 -1.33 -6.31
N GLU A 14 -3.46 -0.89 -7.57
CA GLU A 14 -2.28 -0.17 -8.05
C GLU A 14 -2.10 1.17 -7.36
N SER A 15 -3.19 1.93 -7.16
CA SER A 15 -3.14 3.16 -6.39
C SER A 15 -2.71 2.90 -4.95
N PHE A 16 -3.32 1.92 -4.27
CA PHE A 16 -2.97 1.59 -2.89
C PHE A 16 -1.50 1.23 -2.73
N PHE A 17 -0.99 0.31 -3.56
CA PHE A 17 0.41 -0.13 -3.49
C PHE A 17 1.40 0.91 -4.03
N GLY A 18 0.97 1.79 -4.94
CA GLY A 18 1.77 2.92 -5.40
C GLY A 18 2.05 3.90 -4.24
N HIS A 19 0.99 4.32 -3.54
CA HIS A 19 1.11 5.19 -2.36
C HIS A 19 1.89 4.52 -1.23
N MET A 20 1.60 3.24 -0.94
CA MET A 20 2.32 2.50 0.11
C MET A 20 3.83 2.43 -0.17
N LYS A 21 4.24 2.27 -1.43
CA LYS A 21 5.66 2.27 -1.80
C LYS A 21 6.27 3.67 -1.71
N ASP A 22 5.55 4.72 -2.09
CA ASP A 22 6.06 6.08 -2.00
C ASP A 22 6.24 6.54 -0.53
N GLU A 23 5.30 6.16 0.34
CA GLU A 23 5.25 6.56 1.75
C GLU A 23 6.10 5.68 2.68
N LEU A 24 6.25 4.38 2.38
CA LEU A 24 7.11 3.49 3.16
C LEU A 24 8.56 3.56 2.67
N ASP A 25 9.50 3.79 3.58
CA ASP A 25 10.93 3.79 3.28
C ASP A 25 11.48 2.35 3.11
N TYR A 26 11.00 1.63 2.10
CA TYR A 26 11.38 0.23 1.83
C TYR A 26 12.71 0.09 1.10
N LYS A 27 13.35 1.20 0.71
CA LYS A 27 14.59 1.23 -0.11
C LYS A 27 15.84 0.84 0.67
N TYR A 28 15.83 0.94 1.99
CA TYR A 28 16.92 0.47 2.83
C TYR A 28 16.69 -0.99 3.23
N PRO A 29 17.76 -1.76 3.50
CA PRO A 29 17.64 -3.12 4.02
C PRO A 29 17.01 -3.08 5.42
N GLN A 30 15.69 -3.01 5.46
CA GLN A 30 14.92 -3.20 6.67
C GLN A 30 14.82 -4.69 6.96
N ILE A 31 14.93 -5.05 8.23
CA ILE A 31 14.66 -6.42 8.68
C ILE A 31 13.22 -6.75 8.28
N PHE A 32 12.99 -7.96 7.75
CA PHE A 32 11.68 -8.38 7.25
C PHE A 32 10.56 -8.14 8.28
N GLU A 33 10.86 -8.37 9.57
CA GLU A 33 9.94 -8.12 10.69
C GLU A 33 9.56 -6.63 10.83
N SER A 34 10.53 -5.72 10.72
CA SER A 34 10.28 -4.27 10.76
C SER A 34 9.46 -3.82 9.56
N LEU A 35 9.72 -4.37 8.38
CA LEU A 35 8.93 -4.09 7.18
C LEU A 35 7.49 -4.59 7.34
N GLU A 36 7.29 -5.77 7.92
CA GLU A 36 5.96 -6.33 8.18
C GLU A 36 5.16 -5.45 9.16
N LEU A 37 5.80 -4.96 10.22
CA LEU A 37 5.18 -4.02 11.16
C LEU A 37 4.79 -2.70 10.48
N ASN A 38 5.66 -2.14 9.65
CA ASN A 38 5.38 -0.91 8.90
C ASN A 38 4.19 -1.07 7.94
N ILE A 39 4.09 -2.22 7.25
CA ILE A 39 2.95 -2.50 6.36
C ILE A 39 1.65 -2.68 7.17
N LYS A 40 1.71 -3.36 8.32
CA LYS A 40 0.55 -3.53 9.21
C LYS A 40 0.05 -2.20 9.76
N ASP A 41 0.96 -1.34 10.20
CA ASP A 41 0.66 0.02 10.68
C ASP A 41 0.02 0.86 9.57
N TYR A 42 0.65 0.91 8.39
CA TYR A 42 0.13 1.64 7.24
C TYR A 42 -1.29 1.21 6.85
N LYS A 43 -1.55 -0.10 6.82
CA LYS A 43 -2.88 -0.64 6.55
C LYS A 43 -3.91 -0.22 7.60
N TYR A 44 -3.54 -0.28 8.88
CA TYR A 44 -4.44 0.07 9.98
C TYR A 44 -4.77 1.57 9.96
N ASN A 45 -3.75 2.43 9.86
CA ASN A 45 -3.91 3.88 9.85
C ASN A 45 -4.74 4.37 8.65
N ARG A 46 -4.50 3.82 7.45
CA ARG A 46 -5.27 4.20 6.25
C ARG A 46 -6.73 3.74 6.33
N TYR A 47 -6.99 2.54 6.87
CA TYR A 47 -8.36 2.04 7.06
C TYR A 47 -9.14 2.85 8.10
N GLN A 48 -8.49 3.24 9.20
CA GLN A 48 -9.10 4.11 10.23
C GLN A 48 -9.49 5.48 9.67
N TRP A 49 -8.67 6.06 8.78
CA TRP A 49 -8.99 7.33 8.14
C TRP A 49 -10.23 7.24 7.25
N THR A 50 -10.38 6.13 6.50
CA THR A 50 -11.58 5.87 5.69
C THR A 50 -12.84 5.65 6.54
N LEU A 51 -12.72 5.00 7.70
CA LEU A 51 -13.85 4.80 8.62
C LEU A 51 -14.29 6.08 9.35
N LYS A 52 -13.37 7.02 9.59
CA LYS A 52 -13.67 8.30 10.27
C LYS A 52 -14.32 9.34 9.36
N ASN A 53 -14.15 9.20 8.05
CA ASN A 53 -14.58 10.17 7.04
C ASN A 53 -15.66 9.61 6.09
N GLY A 54 -16.25 8.45 6.41
CA GLY A 54 -17.34 7.81 5.67
C GLY A 54 -18.71 8.07 6.26
#